data_AF-A0A372GK06-F1
#
_entry.id   AF-A0A372GK06-F1
#
_cell.length_a   1.000
_cell.length_b   1.000
_cell.length_c   1.000
_cell.angle_alpha   90.00
_cell.angle_beta   90.00
_cell.angle_gamma   90.00
#
_symmetry.space_group_name_H-M   'P 1'
#
loop_
_entity.id
_entity.type
_entity.pdbx_description
1 polymer ?
#
loop_
_entity_poly.entity_id
_entity_poly.type
_entity_poly.pdbx_seq_one_letter_code
_entity_poly.pdbx_strand_id
1 'polypeptide(L)'
;MTTVILVVMCVVVGALELYAGKQSRDQANAFSRRIEELNEQVTKQNNVLVTVGERLSADLTRVKQDVLPALDTRLRQNTGQVEELADLVHQADDFLRKQADRMRDLEQQRITLTALRRKLTEVETSVRAVTRTGAEAIEGRVDLALGRLDDLERGGTEILELQRSLTRTLEGVEDVVTELLQFTEGELDDTVTATLTGRPNGHAVTATGRLWTRDDQLDDILGEMYERCVRASRLNVRFRTVEGQDGPGSPERRRYFLGGQDTEDLAGAFLALLISTGADLPKNGARRGLTRVEPGVPPGVEPNRPPEDEAALKALLRTLSESSGAVAQIGPLMAVRTRDELLCGVLTAEQSLENDEVFWDPSAAAVRLRRLPSHQLWDLTPWATP
;
A
#
# COMPACT_ATOMS: atom_id res chain seq x y z
N MET A 1 -48.99 84.87 -51.58
CA MET A 1 -47.83 84.24 -50.91
C MET A 1 -48.19 83.64 -49.55
N THR A 2 -49.09 84.23 -48.75
CA THR A 2 -49.47 83.72 -47.42
C THR A 2 -50.25 82.39 -47.42
N THR A 3 -51.10 82.13 -48.42
CA THR A 3 -51.89 80.89 -48.51
C THR A 3 -51.03 79.65 -48.78
N VAL A 4 -50.01 79.77 -49.62
CA VAL A 4 -49.08 78.67 -49.95
C VAL A 4 -48.27 78.26 -48.71
N ILE A 5 -47.85 79.22 -47.89
CA ILE A 5 -47.11 78.96 -46.66
C ILE A 5 -47.97 78.17 -45.65
N LEU A 6 -49.25 78.51 -45.54
CA LEU A 6 -50.19 77.82 -44.65
C LEU A 6 -50.45 76.36 -45.07
N VAL A 7 -50.61 76.11 -46.38
CA VAL A 7 -50.79 74.74 -46.89
C VAL A 7 -49.54 73.90 -46.66
N VAL A 8 -48.35 74.45 -46.92
CA VAL A 8 -47.09 73.74 -46.68
C VAL A 8 -46.92 73.43 -45.19
N MET A 9 -47.26 74.37 -44.30
CA MET A 9 -47.18 74.12 -42.86
C MET A 9 -48.16 73.02 -42.40
N CYS A 10 -49.39 73.00 -42.92
CA CYS A 10 -50.36 71.94 -42.61
C CYS A 10 -49.88 70.55 -43.06
N VAL A 11 -49.24 70.45 -44.24
CA VAL A 11 -48.70 69.18 -44.73
C VAL A 11 -47.53 68.71 -43.87
N VAL A 12 -46.65 69.63 -43.46
CA VAL A 12 -45.49 69.31 -42.60
C VAL A 12 -45.94 68.85 -41.21
N VAL A 13 -46.93 69.53 -40.61
CA VAL A 13 -47.50 69.12 -39.32
C VAL A 13 -48.21 67.77 -39.44
N GLY A 14 -48.98 67.55 -40.50
CA GLY A 14 -49.63 66.25 -40.75
C GLY A 14 -48.63 65.11 -40.94
N ALA A 15 -47.51 65.36 -41.63
CA ALA A 15 -46.44 64.38 -41.78
C ALA A 15 -45.71 64.07 -40.45
N LEU A 16 -45.49 65.09 -39.62
CA LEU A 16 -44.89 64.95 -38.29
C LEU A 16 -45.78 64.16 -37.33
N GLU A 17 -47.09 64.42 -37.31
CA GLU A 17 -48.02 63.67 -36.47
C GLU A 17 -48.14 62.21 -36.92
N LEU A 18 -48.15 61.95 -38.23
CA LEU A 18 -48.17 60.58 -38.77
C LEU A 18 -46.88 59.83 -38.41
N TYR A 19 -45.74 60.51 -38.46
CA TYR A 19 -44.44 59.94 -38.09
C TYR A 19 -44.36 59.64 -36.59
N ALA A 20 -44.81 60.57 -35.74
CA ALA A 20 -44.87 60.36 -34.29
C ALA A 20 -45.83 59.23 -33.91
N GLY A 21 -46.99 59.14 -34.58
CA GLY A 21 -47.96 58.06 -34.39
C GLY A 21 -47.40 56.69 -34.80
N LYS A 22 -46.61 56.64 -35.87
CA LYS A 22 -45.93 55.41 -36.31
C LYS A 22 -44.82 54.99 -35.34
N GLN A 23 -44.01 55.95 -34.88
CA GLN A 23 -42.93 55.69 -33.92
C GLN A 23 -43.46 55.17 -32.56
N SER A 24 -44.60 55.70 -32.08
CA SER A 24 -45.26 55.21 -30.87
C SER A 24 -45.76 53.78 -31.00
N ARG A 25 -46.36 53.43 -32.15
CA ARG A 25 -46.78 52.06 -32.46
C ARG A 25 -45.60 51.09 -32.54
N ASP A 26 -44.50 51.50 -33.16
CA ASP A 26 -43.30 50.67 -33.27
C ASP A 26 -42.65 50.45 -31.90
N GLN A 27 -42.67 51.46 -31.01
CA GLN A 27 -42.22 51.31 -29.62
C GLN A 27 -43.13 50.38 -28.80
N ALA A 28 -44.45 50.49 -28.90
CA ALA A 28 -45.38 49.59 -28.21
C ALA A 28 -45.23 48.12 -28.66
N ASN A 29 -44.98 47.91 -29.95
CA ASN A 29 -44.69 46.58 -30.51
C ASN A 29 -43.33 46.03 -30.05
N ALA A 30 -42.32 46.88 -29.88
CA ALA A 30 -41.03 46.47 -29.32
C ALA A 30 -41.14 46.13 -27.83
N PHE A 31 -41.92 46.88 -27.05
CA PHE A 31 -42.14 46.59 -25.63
C PHE A 31 -42.92 45.30 -25.40
N SER A 32 -44.00 45.06 -26.17
CA SER A 32 -44.76 43.81 -26.07
C SER A 32 -43.91 42.57 -26.42
N ARG A 33 -43.05 42.66 -27.45
CA ARG A 33 -42.09 41.59 -27.75
C ARG A 33 -41.10 41.32 -26.63
N ARG A 34 -40.57 42.36 -25.98
CA ARG A 34 -39.66 42.20 -24.83
C ARG A 34 -40.36 41.61 -23.60
N ILE A 35 -41.63 41.95 -23.38
CA ILE A 35 -42.42 41.38 -22.28
C ILE A 35 -42.69 39.89 -22.55
N GLU A 36 -43.02 39.52 -23.79
CA GLU A 36 -43.21 38.12 -24.16
C GLU A 36 -41.90 37.32 -24.03
N GLU A 37 -40.78 37.88 -24.46
CA GLU A 37 -39.46 37.26 -24.34
C GLU A 37 -39.03 37.10 -22.86
N LEU A 38 -39.30 38.09 -22.00
CA LEU A 38 -39.07 37.96 -20.55
C LEU A 38 -39.97 36.89 -19.93
N ASN A 39 -41.25 36.82 -20.33
CA ASN A 39 -42.18 35.82 -19.81
C ASN A 39 -41.77 34.40 -20.23
N GLU A 40 -41.28 34.23 -21.46
CA GLU A 40 -40.71 32.97 -21.94
C GLU A 40 -39.44 32.58 -21.18
N GLN A 41 -38.59 33.54 -20.83
CA GLN A 41 -37.40 33.29 -20.00
C GLN A 41 -37.76 32.92 -18.56
N VAL A 42 -38.72 33.61 -17.95
CA VAL A 42 -39.19 33.31 -16.57
C VAL A 42 -39.86 31.95 -16.50
N THR A 43 -40.66 31.57 -17.50
CA THR A 43 -41.27 30.24 -17.56
C THR A 43 -40.23 29.14 -17.76
N LYS A 44 -39.21 29.36 -18.60
CA LYS A 44 -38.07 28.43 -18.73
C LYS A 44 -37.30 28.29 -17.40
N GLN A 45 -37.01 29.40 -16.73
CA GLN A 45 -36.31 29.38 -15.44
C GLN A 45 -37.14 28.70 -14.35
N ASN A 46 -38.45 28.95 -14.29
CA ASN A 46 -39.34 28.27 -13.35
C ASN A 46 -39.40 26.76 -13.60
N ASN A 47 -39.45 26.31 -14.86
CA ASN A 47 -39.39 24.88 -15.17
C ASN A 47 -38.05 24.26 -14.74
N VAL A 48 -36.93 24.96 -14.96
CA VAL A 48 -35.62 24.49 -14.49
C VAL A 48 -35.59 24.42 -12.96
N LEU A 49 -36.09 25.43 -12.25
CA LEU A 49 -36.18 25.44 -10.78
C LEU A 49 -37.04 24.31 -10.22
N VAL A 50 -38.17 24.00 -10.87
CA VAL A 50 -39.02 22.86 -10.47
C VAL A 50 -38.28 21.54 -10.65
N THR A 51 -37.63 21.33 -11.80
CA THR A 51 -36.86 20.09 -12.03
C THR A 51 -35.65 19.95 -11.08
N VAL A 52 -34.98 21.05 -10.75
CA VAL A 52 -33.91 21.05 -9.74
C VAL A 52 -34.49 20.77 -8.35
N GLY A 53 -35.63 21.36 -8.00
CA GLY A 53 -36.31 21.12 -6.73
C GLY A 53 -36.75 19.66 -6.56
N GLU A 54 -37.31 19.05 -7.61
CA GLU A 54 -37.66 17.62 -7.63
C GLU A 54 -36.41 16.73 -7.48
N ARG A 55 -35.31 17.08 -8.17
CA ARG A 55 -34.06 16.33 -8.08
C ARG A 55 -33.41 16.46 -6.70
N LEU A 56 -33.42 17.65 -6.10
CA LEU A 56 -32.93 17.86 -4.73
C LEU A 56 -33.79 17.13 -3.70
N SER A 57 -35.11 17.06 -3.90
CA SER A 57 -36.01 16.30 -3.02
C SER A 57 -35.77 14.78 -3.15
N ALA A 58 -35.54 14.28 -4.36
CA ALA A 58 -35.16 12.90 -4.61
C ALA A 58 -33.80 12.55 -3.99
N ASP A 59 -32.80 13.43 -4.11
CA ASP A 59 -31.49 13.23 -3.52
C ASP A 59 -31.55 13.30 -1.97
N LEU A 60 -32.35 14.20 -1.41
CA LEU A 60 -32.51 14.33 0.04
C LEU A 60 -33.27 13.13 0.65
N THR A 61 -34.26 12.59 -0.07
CA THR A 61 -34.93 11.34 0.33
C THR A 61 -33.99 10.15 0.25
N ARG A 62 -33.14 10.06 -0.78
CA ARG A 62 -32.11 9.02 -0.92
C ARG A 62 -31.05 9.10 0.19
N VAL A 63 -30.55 10.29 0.52
CA VAL A 63 -29.61 10.47 1.63
C VAL A 63 -30.25 10.05 2.96
N LYS A 64 -31.53 10.41 3.17
CA LYS A 64 -32.24 10.05 4.40
C LYS A 64 -32.55 8.56 4.51
N GLN A 65 -32.90 7.90 3.41
CA GLN A 65 -33.30 6.48 3.40
C GLN A 65 -32.12 5.52 3.31
N ASP A 66 -31.07 5.86 2.56
CA ASP A 66 -29.98 4.92 2.27
C ASP A 66 -28.72 5.25 3.06
N VAL A 67 -28.33 6.53 3.09
CA VAL A 67 -27.01 6.92 3.61
C VAL A 67 -26.99 7.01 5.14
N LEU A 68 -28.01 7.61 5.75
CA LEU A 68 -28.06 7.69 7.22
C LEU A 68 -28.11 6.32 7.92
N PRO A 69 -28.91 5.34 7.45
CA PRO A 69 -28.91 4.01 8.06
C PRO A 69 -27.63 3.22 7.78
N ALA A 70 -27.03 3.39 6.60
CA ALA A 70 -25.73 2.80 6.28
C ALA A 70 -24.61 3.36 7.16
N LEU A 71 -24.65 4.65 7.50
CA LEU A 71 -23.72 5.26 8.45
C LEU A 71 -23.95 4.79 9.89
N ASP A 72 -25.21 4.67 10.34
CA ASP A 72 -25.52 4.16 11.69
C ASP A 72 -25.06 2.70 11.86
N THR A 73 -25.26 1.86 10.84
CA THR A 73 -24.80 0.47 10.86
C THR A 73 -23.27 0.37 10.88
N ARG A 74 -22.58 1.16 10.05
CA ARG A 74 -21.10 1.25 10.08
C ARG A 74 -20.57 1.77 11.41
N LEU A 75 -21.21 2.78 12.00
CA LEU A 75 -20.83 3.31 13.31
C LEU A 75 -20.95 2.24 14.39
N ARG A 76 -22.06 1.49 14.44
CA ARG A 76 -22.21 0.38 15.39
C ARG A 76 -21.19 -0.73 15.17
N GLN A 77 -20.89 -1.06 13.92
CA GLN A 77 -19.89 -2.06 13.59
C GLN A 77 -18.49 -1.62 14.03
N ASN A 78 -18.12 -0.36 13.77
CA ASN A 78 -16.86 0.21 14.24
C ASN A 78 -16.79 0.26 15.76
N THR A 79 -17.88 0.62 16.46
CA THR A 79 -17.92 0.58 17.92
C THR A 79 -17.69 -0.84 18.45
N GLY A 80 -18.29 -1.86 17.83
CA GLY A 80 -18.04 -3.26 18.21
C GLY A 80 -16.59 -3.69 17.98
N GLN A 81 -15.96 -3.26 16.88
CA GLN A 81 -14.54 -3.53 16.62
C GLN A 81 -13.63 -2.82 17.63
N VAL A 82 -13.98 -1.60 18.06
CA VAL A 82 -13.22 -0.87 19.08
C VAL A 82 -13.33 -1.57 20.44
N GLU A 83 -14.49 -2.10 20.79
CA GLU A 83 -14.66 -2.91 22.01
C GLU A 83 -13.82 -4.20 21.96
N GLU A 84 -13.81 -4.90 20.82
CA GLU A 84 -12.99 -6.10 20.63
C GLU A 84 -11.48 -5.79 20.71
N LEU A 85 -11.04 -4.67 20.13
CA LEU A 85 -9.66 -4.19 20.26
C LEU A 85 -9.33 -3.83 21.72
N ALA A 86 -10.26 -3.22 22.46
CA ALA A 86 -10.06 -2.89 23.86
C ALA A 86 -9.88 -4.15 24.73
N ASP A 87 -10.63 -5.21 24.43
CA ASP A 87 -10.49 -6.52 25.09
C ASP A 87 -9.14 -7.18 24.77
N LEU A 88 -8.70 -7.13 23.50
CA LEU A 88 -7.38 -7.64 23.11
C LEU A 88 -6.23 -6.87 23.78
N VAL A 89 -6.35 -5.55 23.90
CA VAL A 89 -5.37 -4.72 24.60
C VAL A 89 -5.33 -5.06 26.10
N HIS A 90 -6.48 -5.29 26.74
CA HIS A 90 -6.51 -5.73 28.14
C HIS A 90 -5.84 -7.10 28.31
N GLN A 91 -6.08 -8.04 27.40
CA GLN A 91 -5.41 -9.34 27.41
C GLN A 91 -3.90 -9.20 27.24
N ALA A 92 -3.44 -8.33 26.33
CA ALA A 92 -2.03 -8.04 26.13
C ALA A 92 -1.38 -7.45 27.39
N ASP A 93 -2.03 -6.50 28.07
CA ASP A 93 -1.53 -5.92 29.34
C ASP A 93 -1.41 -7.00 30.44
N ASP A 94 -2.39 -7.90 30.53
CA ASP A 94 -2.34 -9.04 31.47
C ASP A 94 -1.18 -10.00 31.16
N PHE A 95 -0.88 -10.24 29.88
CA PHE A 95 0.28 -11.04 29.48
C PHE A 95 1.59 -10.33 29.83
N LEU A 96 1.69 -9.02 29.58
CA LEU A 96 2.87 -8.22 29.91
C LEU A 96 3.14 -8.20 31.41
N ARG A 97 2.10 -8.06 32.25
CA ARG A 97 2.23 -8.14 33.72
C ARG A 97 2.77 -9.51 34.15
N LYS A 98 2.22 -10.60 33.61
CA LYS A 98 2.71 -11.96 33.90
C LYS A 98 4.16 -12.16 33.47
N GLN A 99 4.57 -11.60 32.33
CA GLN A 99 5.97 -11.66 31.89
C GLN A 99 6.90 -10.85 32.78
N ALA A 100 6.48 -9.65 33.19
CA ALA A 100 7.24 -8.80 34.10
C ALA A 100 7.46 -9.48 35.46
N ASP A 101 6.44 -10.15 35.99
CA ASP A 101 6.56 -10.90 37.25
C ASP A 101 7.51 -12.10 37.11
N ARG A 102 7.45 -12.84 35.99
CA ARG A 102 8.42 -13.91 35.70
C ARG A 102 9.85 -13.39 35.61
N MET A 103 10.07 -12.24 34.99
CA MET A 103 11.39 -11.63 34.92
C MET A 103 11.92 -11.27 36.30
N ARG A 104 11.08 -10.69 37.16
CA ARG A 104 11.46 -10.39 38.56
C ARG A 104 11.81 -11.66 39.33
N ASP A 105 11.05 -12.73 39.16
CA ASP A 105 11.36 -14.02 39.81
C ASP A 105 12.70 -14.59 39.33
N LEU A 106 13.01 -14.50 38.03
CA LEU A 106 14.31 -14.91 37.48
C LEU A 106 15.47 -14.04 37.99
N GLU A 107 15.27 -12.73 38.12
CA GLU A 107 16.24 -11.82 38.74
C GLU A 107 16.49 -12.18 40.21
N GLN A 108 15.42 -12.49 40.96
CA GLN A 108 15.51 -12.97 42.34
C GLN A 108 16.31 -14.28 42.42
N GLN A 109 16.06 -15.22 41.52
CA GLN A 109 16.82 -16.48 41.41
C GLN A 109 18.30 -16.22 41.10
N ARG A 110 18.60 -15.28 40.20
CA ARG A 110 19.98 -14.89 39.90
C ARG A 110 20.70 -14.32 41.13
N ILE A 111 20.03 -13.46 41.91
CA ILE A 111 20.58 -12.88 43.14
C ILE A 111 20.84 -13.97 44.20
N THR A 112 19.93 -14.94 44.33
CA THR A 112 20.14 -16.06 45.26
C THR A 112 21.28 -16.97 44.81
N LEU A 113 21.44 -17.23 43.50
CA LEU A 113 22.58 -17.98 42.97
C LEU A 113 23.92 -17.28 43.18
N THR A 114 24.00 -15.95 43.02
CA THR A 114 25.24 -15.20 43.32
C THR A 114 25.56 -15.22 44.81
N ALA A 115 24.55 -15.15 45.69
CA ALA A 115 24.73 -15.34 47.12
C ALA A 115 25.23 -16.75 47.48
N LEU A 116 24.68 -17.79 46.83
CA LEU A 116 25.13 -19.18 47.00
C LEU A 116 26.57 -19.37 46.52
N ARG A 117 26.95 -18.80 45.37
CA ARG A 117 28.35 -18.81 44.89
C ARG A 117 29.29 -18.17 45.90
N ARG A 118 28.91 -17.03 46.49
CA ARG A 118 29.71 -16.37 47.54
C ARG A 118 29.87 -17.26 48.78
N LYS A 119 28.80 -17.91 49.24
CA LYS A 119 28.89 -18.89 50.34
C LYS A 119 29.77 -20.09 49.99
N LEU A 120 29.70 -20.58 48.74
CA LEU A 120 30.56 -21.67 48.28
C LEU A 120 32.03 -21.25 48.31
N THR A 121 32.36 -20.04 47.84
CA THR A 121 33.74 -19.53 47.92
C THR A 121 34.24 -19.36 49.35
N GLU A 122 33.36 -19.02 50.30
CA GLU A 122 33.70 -18.92 51.73
C GLU A 122 33.91 -20.31 52.37
N VAL A 123 33.10 -21.30 51.99
CA VAL A 123 33.32 -22.70 52.40
C VAL A 123 34.62 -23.24 51.80
N GLU A 124 34.91 -22.93 50.54
CA GLU A 124 36.14 -23.34 49.86
C GLU A 124 37.38 -22.74 50.55
N THR A 125 37.37 -21.47 50.93
CA THR A 125 38.50 -20.86 51.66
C THR A 125 38.66 -21.46 53.06
N SER A 126 37.57 -21.79 53.75
CA SER A 126 37.59 -22.53 55.02
C SER A 126 38.17 -23.94 54.86
N VAL A 127 37.72 -24.69 53.85
CA VAL A 127 38.25 -26.02 53.54
C VAL A 127 39.73 -25.95 53.15
N ARG A 128 40.13 -24.94 52.36
CA ARG A 128 41.54 -24.73 51.96
C ARG A 128 42.43 -24.52 53.19
N ALA A 129 41.96 -23.79 54.20
CA ALA A 129 42.65 -23.62 55.47
C ALA A 129 42.78 -24.94 56.26
N VAL A 130 41.75 -25.80 56.23
CA VAL A 130 41.75 -27.13 56.86
C VAL A 130 42.60 -28.15 56.07
N THR A 131 42.67 -28.07 54.74
CA THR A 131 43.54 -28.95 53.94
C THR A 131 45.03 -28.62 54.10
N ARG A 132 45.39 -27.40 54.52
CA ARG A 132 46.79 -27.04 54.83
C ARG A 132 47.35 -27.83 56.01
N THR A 133 46.49 -28.44 56.84
CA THR A 133 46.89 -29.24 58.01
C THR A 133 46.82 -30.76 57.78
N GLY A 134 46.38 -31.26 56.61
CA GLY A 134 46.23 -32.71 56.37
C GLY A 134 46.59 -33.12 54.94
N ALA A 135 47.86 -33.46 54.72
CA ALA A 135 48.46 -33.52 53.39
C ALA A 135 48.51 -34.90 52.69
N GLU A 136 47.78 -35.92 53.14
CA GLU A 136 47.90 -37.28 52.53
C GLU A 136 46.62 -37.80 51.84
N ALA A 137 45.47 -37.14 51.99
CA ALA A 137 44.23 -37.53 51.30
C ALA A 137 44.01 -36.79 49.95
N ILE A 138 45.07 -36.17 49.41
CA ILE A 138 44.97 -35.07 48.43
C ILE A 138 44.89 -35.54 46.98
N GLU A 139 45.50 -36.67 46.62
CA GLU A 139 45.70 -37.03 45.20
C GLU A 139 44.38 -37.35 44.47
N GLY A 140 43.53 -38.22 45.03
CA GLY A 140 42.21 -38.52 44.43
C GLY A 140 41.17 -37.38 44.52
N ARG A 141 41.43 -36.36 45.36
CA ARG A 141 40.54 -35.20 45.53
C ARG A 141 40.91 -34.06 44.57
N VAL A 142 42.16 -34.01 44.12
CA VAL A 142 42.65 -33.09 43.08
C VAL A 142 42.07 -33.46 41.72
N ASP A 143 42.04 -34.74 41.36
CA ASP A 143 41.44 -35.17 40.08
C ASP A 143 39.93 -34.85 39.99
N LEU A 144 39.20 -35.01 41.10
CA LEU A 144 37.78 -34.63 41.18
C LEU A 144 37.58 -33.10 41.15
N ALA A 145 38.52 -32.34 41.70
CA ALA A 145 38.50 -30.88 41.64
C ALA A 145 38.81 -30.34 40.23
N LEU A 146 39.73 -30.99 39.51
CA LEU A 146 40.04 -30.67 38.11
C LEU A 146 38.85 -30.96 37.19
N GLY A 147 38.15 -32.08 37.38
CA GLY A 147 36.91 -32.37 36.64
C GLY A 147 35.81 -31.32 36.88
N ARG A 148 35.66 -30.85 38.13
CA ARG A 148 34.70 -29.76 38.45
C ARG A 148 35.11 -28.40 37.89
N LEU A 149 36.40 -28.17 37.67
CA LEU A 149 36.90 -26.94 37.07
C LEU A 149 36.60 -26.90 35.57
N ASP A 150 36.73 -28.05 34.89
CA ASP A 150 36.38 -28.21 33.48
C ASP A 150 34.86 -28.02 33.25
N ASP A 151 34.01 -28.54 34.16
CA ASP A 151 32.57 -28.30 34.13
C ASP A 151 32.19 -26.83 34.38
N LEU A 152 32.96 -26.12 35.23
CA LEU A 152 32.79 -24.69 35.50
C LEU A 152 33.25 -23.82 34.33
N GLU A 153 34.33 -24.21 33.64
CA GLU A 153 34.81 -23.56 32.43
C GLU A 153 33.78 -23.70 31.30
N ARG A 154 33.22 -24.90 31.13
CA ARG A 154 32.14 -25.18 30.19
C ARG A 154 30.88 -24.35 30.49
N GLY A 155 30.45 -24.28 31.75
CA GLY A 155 29.36 -23.39 32.16
C GLY A 155 29.66 -21.89 32.00
N GLY A 156 30.93 -21.48 32.10
CA GLY A 156 31.37 -20.11 31.82
C GLY A 156 31.24 -19.75 30.34
N THR A 157 31.56 -20.69 29.45
CA THR A 157 31.38 -20.51 28.00
C THR A 157 29.91 -20.40 27.60
N GLU A 158 29.04 -21.23 28.18
CA GLU A 158 27.58 -21.17 27.97
C GLU A 158 26.97 -19.84 28.43
N ILE A 159 27.46 -19.29 29.56
CA ILE A 159 27.00 -17.99 30.05
C ILE A 159 27.42 -16.84 29.11
N LEU A 160 28.62 -16.89 28.53
CA LEU A 160 29.05 -15.89 27.54
C LEU A 160 28.27 -15.98 26.23
N GLU A 161 27.86 -17.18 25.83
CA GLU A 161 26.98 -17.39 24.69
C GLU A 161 25.58 -16.84 24.94
N LEU A 162 25.01 -17.10 26.12
CA LEU A 162 23.75 -16.51 26.57
C LEU A 162 23.82 -14.98 26.63
N GLN A 163 24.93 -14.41 27.09
CA GLN A 163 25.13 -12.96 27.08
C GLN A 163 25.17 -12.39 25.66
N ARG A 164 25.89 -13.01 24.72
CA ARG A 164 25.87 -12.58 23.30
C ARG A 164 24.48 -12.71 22.67
N SER A 165 23.75 -13.76 23.00
CA SER A 165 22.38 -13.94 22.55
C SER A 165 21.47 -12.82 23.07
N LEU A 166 21.59 -12.47 24.36
CA LEU A 166 20.84 -11.38 24.97
C LEU A 166 21.16 -10.02 24.35
N THR A 167 22.44 -9.75 24.05
CA THR A 167 22.84 -8.52 23.36
C THR A 167 22.22 -8.43 21.97
N ARG A 168 22.24 -9.52 21.18
CA ARG A 168 21.55 -9.54 19.88
C ARG A 168 20.04 -9.34 19.99
N THR A 169 19.40 -9.93 20.99
CA THR A 169 17.96 -9.72 21.19
C THR A 169 17.64 -8.30 21.62
N LEU A 170 18.52 -7.65 22.39
CA LEU A 170 18.36 -6.25 22.77
C LEU A 170 18.58 -5.30 21.59
N GLU A 171 19.59 -5.53 20.76
CA GLU A 171 19.80 -4.80 19.50
C GLU A 171 18.58 -4.95 18.58
N GLY A 172 18.05 -6.16 18.42
CA GLY A 172 16.84 -6.38 17.63
C GLY A 172 15.59 -5.68 18.20
N VAL A 173 15.48 -5.57 19.53
CA VAL A 173 14.40 -4.80 20.16
C VAL A 173 14.60 -3.29 19.96
N GLU A 174 15.84 -2.79 20.03
CA GLU A 174 16.17 -1.39 19.77
C GLU A 174 15.87 -0.98 18.32
N ASP A 175 16.17 -1.85 17.35
CA ASP A 175 15.82 -1.66 15.94
C ASP A 175 14.30 -1.57 15.75
N VAL A 176 13.55 -2.49 16.36
CA VAL A 176 12.06 -2.49 16.30
C VAL A 176 11.48 -1.25 16.98
N VAL A 177 12.04 -0.82 18.11
CA VAL A 177 11.59 0.40 18.80
C VAL A 177 11.90 1.65 17.96
N THR A 178 13.03 1.69 17.27
CA THR A 178 13.40 2.79 16.37
C THR A 178 12.46 2.84 15.17
N GLU A 179 12.13 1.69 14.58
CA GLU A 179 11.15 1.58 13.50
C GLU A 179 9.75 2.01 13.95
N LEU A 180 9.33 1.62 15.16
CA LEU A 180 8.06 2.05 15.75
C LEU A 180 8.02 3.55 16.06
N LEU A 181 9.11 4.13 16.56
CA LEU A 181 9.19 5.57 16.82
C LEU A 181 9.10 6.36 15.51
N GLN A 182 9.84 5.94 14.48
CA GLN A 182 9.77 6.54 13.15
C GLN A 182 8.38 6.39 12.51
N PHE A 183 7.71 5.26 12.77
CA PHE A 183 6.32 5.02 12.37
C PHE A 183 5.35 6.01 13.05
N THR A 184 5.44 6.16 14.37
CA THR A 184 4.53 7.05 15.12
C THR A 184 4.75 8.53 14.79
N GLU A 185 6.00 8.94 14.54
CA GLU A 185 6.33 10.31 14.14
C GLU A 185 5.79 10.62 12.74
N GLY A 186 5.93 9.67 11.79
CA GLY A 186 5.33 9.78 10.46
C GLY A 186 3.81 9.84 10.49
N GLU A 187 3.15 8.98 11.25
CA GLU A 187 1.69 8.94 11.35
C GLU A 187 1.11 10.22 11.98
N LEU A 188 1.79 10.78 12.99
CA LEU A 188 1.38 12.05 13.62
C LEU A 188 1.57 13.25 12.69
N ASP A 189 2.71 13.36 12.00
CA ASP A 189 2.94 14.47 11.06
C ASP A 189 2.00 14.37 9.85
N ASP A 190 1.66 13.15 9.42
CA ASP A 190 0.74 12.88 8.32
C ASP A 190 -0.72 13.20 8.69
N THR A 191 -1.16 12.88 9.91
CA THR A 191 -2.51 13.24 10.40
C THR A 191 -2.65 14.73 10.63
N VAL A 192 -1.61 15.39 11.13
CA VAL A 192 -1.55 16.87 11.23
C VAL A 192 -1.57 17.51 9.85
N THR A 193 -0.86 16.95 8.87
CA THR A 193 -0.85 17.48 7.50
C THR A 193 -2.17 17.24 6.76
N ALA A 194 -2.82 16.09 6.94
CA ALA A 194 -4.12 15.77 6.36
C ALA A 194 -5.24 16.68 6.91
N THR A 195 -5.19 16.99 8.21
CA THR A 195 -6.13 17.93 8.84
C THR A 195 -5.89 19.38 8.39
N LEU A 196 -4.63 19.76 8.12
CA LEU A 196 -4.28 21.08 7.61
C LEU A 196 -4.60 21.29 6.11
N THR A 197 -4.53 20.23 5.30
CA THR A 197 -4.67 20.33 3.83
C THR A 197 -6.05 19.92 3.30
N GLY A 198 -6.88 19.26 4.11
CA GLY A 198 -8.26 18.88 3.75
C GLY A 198 -8.37 17.90 2.58
N ARG A 199 -7.24 17.28 2.20
CA ARG A 199 -7.13 16.28 1.14
C ARG A 199 -6.88 14.92 1.82
N PRO A 200 -7.63 13.85 1.51
CA PRO A 200 -7.25 12.52 1.96
C PRO A 200 -5.89 12.19 1.31
N ASN A 201 -4.83 12.09 2.10
CA ASN A 201 -3.48 11.80 1.61
C ASN A 201 -3.18 10.30 1.67
N GLY A 202 -2.57 9.77 0.60
CA GLY A 202 -2.26 8.35 0.33
C GLY A 202 -1.17 7.71 1.21
N HIS A 203 -1.28 7.81 2.53
CA HIS A 203 -0.31 7.28 3.49
C HIS A 203 -0.85 6.11 4.35
N ALA A 204 -2.14 5.78 4.25
CA ALA A 204 -2.63 4.47 4.68
C ALA A 204 -1.98 3.37 3.82
N VAL A 205 -1.88 2.13 4.33
CA VAL A 205 -1.54 0.99 3.47
C VAL A 205 -2.62 0.89 2.40
N THR A 206 -2.27 1.34 1.20
CA THR A 206 -3.20 1.35 0.08
C THR A 206 -3.14 0.03 -0.67
N ALA A 207 -1.96 -0.62 -0.69
CA ALA A 207 -1.69 -1.78 -1.53
C ALA A 207 -0.90 -2.87 -0.80
N THR A 208 -1.24 -4.13 -1.08
CA THR A 208 -0.49 -5.30 -0.63
C THR A 208 0.48 -5.77 -1.73
N GLY A 209 1.63 -6.26 -1.32
CA GLY A 209 2.62 -6.86 -2.20
C GLY A 209 3.08 -8.22 -1.70
N ARG A 210 3.49 -9.09 -2.62
CA ARG A 210 3.92 -10.45 -2.32
C ARG A 210 5.11 -10.79 -3.21
N LEU A 211 6.11 -11.47 -2.68
CA LEU A 211 7.23 -11.98 -3.44
C LEU A 211 7.58 -13.37 -2.91
N TRP A 212 7.63 -14.33 -3.82
CA TRP A 212 8.09 -15.68 -3.53
C TRP A 212 8.78 -16.26 -4.76
N THR A 213 9.87 -16.97 -4.52
CA THR A 213 10.59 -17.72 -5.54
C THR A 213 10.86 -19.13 -5.04
N ARG A 214 10.89 -20.10 -5.97
CA ARG A 214 11.36 -21.45 -5.68
C ARG A 214 12.90 -21.52 -5.61
N ASP A 215 13.59 -20.60 -6.27
CA ASP A 215 15.04 -20.65 -6.44
C ASP A 215 15.75 -19.72 -5.45
N ASP A 216 16.38 -20.29 -4.41
CA ASP A 216 17.07 -19.54 -3.36
C ASP A 216 18.19 -18.62 -3.90
N GLN A 217 18.83 -19.00 -5.01
CA GLN A 217 19.90 -18.21 -5.64
C GLN A 217 19.39 -16.89 -6.24
N LEU A 218 18.11 -16.84 -6.62
CA LEU A 218 17.49 -15.66 -7.20
C LEU A 218 16.75 -14.83 -6.17
N ASP A 219 16.61 -15.28 -4.92
CA ASP A 219 15.79 -14.61 -3.90
C ASP A 219 16.28 -13.19 -3.59
N ASP A 220 17.60 -13.02 -3.42
CA ASP A 220 18.21 -11.70 -3.18
C ASP A 220 18.06 -10.77 -4.38
N ILE A 221 18.30 -11.27 -5.59
CA ILE A 221 18.23 -10.49 -6.83
C ILE A 221 16.77 -10.10 -7.12
N LEU A 222 15.83 -11.02 -6.97
CA LEU A 222 14.40 -10.78 -7.12
C LEU A 222 13.91 -9.78 -6.08
N GLY A 223 14.37 -9.88 -4.84
CA GLY A 223 14.10 -8.90 -3.79
C GLY A 223 14.53 -7.49 -4.19
N GLU A 224 15.76 -7.33 -4.67
CA GLU A 224 16.27 -6.02 -5.12
C GLU A 224 15.48 -5.47 -6.32
N MET A 225 15.21 -6.30 -7.32
CA MET A 225 14.46 -5.89 -8.52
C MET A 225 13.00 -5.56 -8.20
N TYR A 226 12.39 -6.31 -7.29
CA TYR A 226 11.06 -6.04 -6.79
C TYR A 226 11.00 -4.68 -6.10
N GLU A 227 11.88 -4.40 -5.14
CA GLU A 227 11.91 -3.12 -4.44
C GLU A 227 12.25 -1.95 -5.37
N ARG A 228 13.12 -2.16 -6.36
CA ARG A 228 13.39 -1.16 -7.41
C ARG A 228 12.12 -0.86 -8.22
N CYS A 229 11.35 -1.88 -8.59
CA CYS A 229 10.08 -1.71 -9.31
C CYS A 229 9.00 -1.01 -8.45
N VAL A 230 8.94 -1.33 -7.15
CA VAL A 230 8.05 -0.65 -6.19
C VAL A 230 8.38 0.84 -6.11
N ARG A 231 9.67 1.19 -5.93
CA ARG A 231 10.12 2.59 -5.87
C ARG A 231 9.86 3.35 -7.18
N ALA A 232 10.14 2.73 -8.33
CA ALA A 232 9.85 3.34 -9.63
C ALA A 232 8.35 3.60 -9.82
N SER A 233 7.50 2.70 -9.31
CA SER A 233 6.03 2.87 -9.30
C SER A 233 5.52 3.88 -8.26
N ARG A 234 6.40 4.70 -7.66
CA ARG A 234 6.11 5.69 -6.61
C ARG A 234 5.47 5.11 -5.35
N LEU A 235 5.72 3.82 -5.10
CA LEU A 235 5.30 3.15 -3.88
C LEU A 235 6.47 3.08 -2.91
N ASN A 236 6.14 3.17 -1.62
CA ASN A 236 7.08 2.98 -0.52
C ASN A 236 6.74 1.71 0.26
N VAL A 237 7.75 0.90 0.54
CA VAL A 237 7.61 -0.26 1.44
C VAL A 237 7.48 0.27 2.87
N ARG A 238 6.33 0.05 3.49
CA ARG A 238 6.05 0.46 4.88
C ARG A 238 6.45 -0.60 5.88
N PHE A 239 6.10 -1.85 5.58
CA PHE A 239 6.41 -2.99 6.41
C PHE A 239 6.64 -4.21 5.52
N ARG A 240 7.53 -5.11 5.94
CA ARG A 240 7.75 -6.40 5.30
C ARG A 240 7.67 -7.51 6.33
N THR A 241 6.93 -8.56 6.03
CA THR A 241 6.95 -9.80 6.81
C THR A 241 7.61 -10.90 6.00
N VAL A 242 8.44 -11.68 6.66
CA VAL A 242 8.99 -12.92 6.12
C VAL A 242 8.18 -14.06 6.72
N GLU A 243 7.38 -14.71 5.88
CA GLU A 243 6.58 -15.89 6.21
C GLU A 243 7.32 -17.13 5.69
N GLY A 244 8.02 -17.82 6.59
CA GLY A 244 8.70 -19.09 6.30
C GLY A 244 8.16 -20.18 7.22
N GLN A 245 8.02 -21.39 6.70
CA GLN A 245 7.81 -22.55 7.56
C GLN A 245 9.13 -22.78 8.31
N ASP A 246 9.12 -22.76 9.65
CA ASP A 246 10.33 -22.95 10.48
C ASP A 246 11.04 -24.27 10.12
N GLY A 247 11.99 -24.20 9.19
CA GLY A 247 12.70 -25.34 8.64
C GLY A 247 13.88 -24.87 7.78
N PRO A 248 15.11 -25.39 7.99
CA PRO A 248 16.26 -25.01 7.18
C PRO A 248 16.03 -25.41 5.72
N GLY A 249 15.98 -24.43 4.82
CA GLY A 249 15.90 -24.63 3.36
C GLY A 249 14.50 -24.55 2.74
N SER A 250 13.49 -24.02 3.43
CA SER A 250 12.22 -23.64 2.77
C SER A 250 12.32 -22.23 2.19
N PRO A 251 11.87 -22.00 0.94
CA PRO A 251 11.95 -20.68 0.31
C PRO A 251 11.12 -19.65 1.07
N GLU A 252 11.74 -18.51 1.37
CA GLU A 252 11.13 -17.40 2.12
C GLU A 252 9.98 -16.77 1.34
N ARG A 253 8.80 -16.64 1.98
CA ARG A 253 7.69 -15.84 1.42
C ARG A 253 7.79 -14.45 2.00
N ARG A 254 7.91 -13.43 1.15
CA ARG A 254 7.99 -12.03 1.60
C ARG A 254 6.69 -11.31 1.27
N ARG A 255 5.98 -10.83 2.30
CA ARG A 255 4.79 -9.99 2.12
C ARG A 255 5.18 -8.54 2.41
N TYR A 256 4.75 -7.65 1.51
CA TYR A 256 5.04 -6.23 1.55
C TYR A 256 3.75 -5.45 1.79
N PHE A 257 3.79 -4.48 2.66
CA PHE A 257 2.71 -3.50 2.84
C PHE A 257 3.18 -2.19 2.23
N LEU A 258 2.49 -1.76 1.18
CA LEU A 258 2.89 -0.64 0.33
C LEU A 258 1.99 0.56 0.58
N GLY A 259 2.58 1.75 0.62
CA GLY A 259 1.86 3.02 0.68
C GLY A 259 2.37 4.00 -0.36
N GLY A 260 1.66 5.12 -0.52
CA GLY A 260 2.05 6.24 -1.39
C GLY A 260 1.05 6.57 -2.50
N GLN A 261 0.36 5.58 -3.06
CA GLN A 261 -0.56 5.77 -4.18
C GLN A 261 -1.82 4.91 -4.05
N ASP A 262 -2.97 5.42 -4.49
CA ASP A 262 -4.24 4.67 -4.49
C ASP A 262 -4.20 3.48 -5.46
N THR A 263 -4.88 2.39 -5.10
CA THR A 263 -4.87 1.13 -5.87
C THR A 263 -5.49 1.24 -7.25
N GLU A 264 -6.51 2.09 -7.42
CA GLU A 264 -7.16 2.31 -8.71
C GLU A 264 -6.23 3.05 -9.70
N ASP A 265 -5.54 4.09 -9.24
CA ASP A 265 -4.56 4.82 -10.04
C ASP A 265 -3.38 3.91 -10.42
N LEU A 266 -2.95 3.07 -9.47
CA LEU A 266 -1.88 2.10 -9.67
C LEU A 266 -2.26 1.01 -10.70
N ALA A 267 -3.52 0.56 -10.70
CA ALA A 267 -4.02 -0.39 -11.69
C ALA A 267 -3.97 0.20 -13.11
N GLY A 268 -4.37 1.48 -13.27
CA GLY A 268 -4.26 2.21 -14.53
C GLY A 268 -2.81 2.38 -15.01
N ALA A 269 -1.90 2.70 -14.09
CA ALA A 269 -0.48 2.83 -14.39
C ALA A 269 0.15 1.49 -14.85
N PHE A 270 -0.09 0.40 -14.12
CA PHE A 270 0.43 -0.91 -14.50
C PHE A 270 -0.19 -1.45 -15.80
N LEU A 271 -1.46 -1.16 -16.05
CA LEU A 271 -2.09 -1.46 -17.32
C LEU A 271 -1.35 -0.78 -18.48
N ALA A 272 -1.02 0.51 -18.34
CA ALA A 272 -0.25 1.24 -19.35
C ALA A 272 1.16 0.65 -19.56
N LEU A 273 1.84 0.27 -18.48
CA LEU A 273 3.17 -0.37 -18.54
C LEU A 273 3.14 -1.75 -19.20
N LEU A 274 2.11 -2.56 -18.92
CA LEU A 274 1.92 -3.87 -19.56
C LEU A 274 1.56 -3.73 -21.04
N ILE A 275 0.77 -2.73 -21.42
CA ILE A 275 0.51 -2.42 -22.83
C ILE A 275 1.80 -2.01 -23.55
N SER A 276 2.63 -1.18 -22.93
CA SER A 276 3.94 -0.77 -23.48
C SER A 276 4.86 -1.99 -23.65
N THR A 277 4.96 -2.83 -22.61
CA THR A 277 5.78 -4.06 -22.64
C THR A 277 5.26 -5.07 -23.67
N GLY A 278 3.92 -5.18 -23.80
CA GLY A 278 3.28 -6.03 -24.80
C GLY A 278 3.48 -5.56 -26.24
N ALA A 279 3.70 -4.26 -26.45
CA ALA A 279 3.98 -3.70 -27.77
C ALA A 279 5.36 -4.11 -28.32
N ASP A 280 6.28 -4.53 -27.45
CA ASP A 280 7.61 -5.03 -27.82
C ASP A 280 7.61 -6.49 -28.29
N LEU A 281 6.48 -7.22 -28.20
CA LEU A 281 6.42 -8.59 -28.70
C LEU A 281 6.61 -8.64 -30.23
N PRO A 282 7.44 -9.56 -30.76
CA PRO A 282 7.50 -9.81 -32.20
C PRO A 282 6.13 -10.29 -32.69
N LYS A 283 5.61 -9.61 -33.72
CA LYS A 283 4.30 -9.90 -34.34
C LYS A 283 4.25 -11.31 -34.94
N ASN A 284 3.88 -12.32 -34.15
CA ASN A 284 3.42 -13.58 -34.69
C ASN A 284 1.92 -13.50 -35.01
N GLY A 285 1.63 -13.04 -36.24
CA GLY A 285 0.46 -13.48 -37.02
C GLY A 285 -0.96 -13.03 -36.63
N ALA A 286 -1.22 -12.42 -35.47
CA ALA A 286 -2.59 -12.02 -35.09
C ALA A 286 -2.82 -10.50 -35.18
N ARG A 287 -3.79 -10.11 -36.00
CA ARG A 287 -4.23 -8.73 -36.25
C ARG A 287 -4.94 -8.11 -35.02
N ARG A 288 -4.62 -6.83 -34.78
CA ARG A 288 -5.32 -5.76 -34.02
C ARG A 288 -4.80 -5.45 -32.60
N GLY A 289 -4.03 -4.37 -32.52
CA GLY A 289 -3.80 -3.53 -31.34
C GLY A 289 -3.06 -2.26 -31.80
N LEU A 290 -3.50 -1.09 -31.36
CA LEU A 290 -3.09 0.23 -31.86
C LEU A 290 -1.60 0.51 -31.59
N THR A 291 -0.72 0.12 -32.50
CA THR A 291 0.69 0.51 -32.46
C THR A 291 0.80 2.03 -32.66
N ARG A 292 1.49 2.72 -31.75
CA ARG A 292 2.20 3.95 -32.07
C ARG A 292 3.12 3.61 -33.24
N VAL A 293 2.79 4.12 -34.43
CA VAL A 293 3.71 4.12 -35.57
C VAL A 293 4.83 5.04 -35.15
N GLU A 294 5.93 4.50 -34.63
CA GLU A 294 7.17 5.27 -34.50
C GLU A 294 7.66 5.57 -35.93
N PRO A 295 7.67 6.84 -36.37
CA PRO A 295 8.30 7.20 -37.63
C PRO A 295 9.77 6.81 -37.52
N GLY A 296 10.26 6.06 -38.52
CA GLY A 296 11.64 5.56 -38.54
C GLY A 296 12.63 6.64 -38.12
N VAL A 297 13.27 6.42 -36.97
CA VAL A 297 14.23 7.32 -36.38
C VAL A 297 15.45 7.41 -37.32
N PRO A 298 15.87 8.61 -37.76
CA PRO A 298 17.02 8.75 -38.64
C PRO A 298 18.30 8.21 -37.96
N PRO A 299 19.24 7.63 -38.73
CA PRO A 299 20.47 7.08 -38.18
C PRO A 299 21.26 8.18 -37.45
N GLY A 300 21.46 8.01 -36.14
CA GLY A 300 22.20 8.96 -35.28
C GLY A 300 21.40 9.58 -34.13
N VAL A 301 20.10 9.32 -34.03
CA VAL A 301 19.30 9.69 -32.84
C VAL A 301 19.27 8.49 -31.90
N GLU A 302 19.82 8.66 -30.69
CA GLU A 302 19.76 7.64 -29.64
C GLU A 302 18.28 7.30 -29.38
N PRO A 303 17.93 6.00 -29.29
CA PRO A 303 16.56 5.60 -29.00
C PRO A 303 16.12 6.24 -27.69
N ASN A 304 14.90 6.77 -27.66
CA ASN A 304 14.34 7.40 -26.48
C ASN A 304 14.41 6.41 -25.31
N ARG A 305 15.16 6.76 -24.25
CA ARG A 305 15.32 5.90 -23.08
C ARG A 305 13.92 5.58 -22.53
N PRO A 306 13.57 4.30 -22.30
CA PRO A 306 12.28 3.98 -21.72
C PRO A 306 12.13 4.69 -20.37
N PRO A 307 10.90 5.07 -19.98
CA PRO A 307 10.66 5.64 -18.67
C PRO A 307 11.15 4.66 -17.59
N GLU A 308 11.65 5.21 -16.47
CA GLU A 308 12.29 4.43 -15.39
C GLU A 308 11.39 3.29 -14.89
N ASP A 309 10.09 3.56 -14.79
CA ASP A 309 9.03 2.64 -14.38
C ASP A 309 8.92 1.42 -15.31
N GLU A 310 9.04 1.64 -16.63
CA GLU A 310 9.00 0.57 -17.63
C GLU A 310 10.28 -0.26 -17.62
N ALA A 311 11.44 0.39 -17.46
CA ALA A 311 12.71 -0.31 -17.36
C ALA A 311 12.77 -1.19 -16.10
N ALA A 312 12.28 -0.68 -14.96
CA ALA A 312 12.23 -1.41 -13.71
C ALA A 312 11.27 -2.61 -13.78
N LEU A 313 10.08 -2.43 -14.36
CA LEU A 313 9.13 -3.53 -14.55
C LEU A 313 9.70 -4.61 -15.48
N LYS A 314 10.31 -4.24 -16.61
CA LYS A 314 10.93 -5.21 -17.52
C LYS A 314 12.10 -5.95 -16.88
N ALA A 315 12.90 -5.28 -16.04
CA ALA A 315 13.97 -5.93 -15.29
C ALA A 315 13.40 -7.00 -14.35
N LEU A 316 12.38 -6.65 -13.57
CA LEU A 316 11.68 -7.60 -12.68
C LEU A 316 11.12 -8.79 -13.45
N LEU A 317 10.41 -8.56 -14.56
CA LEU A 317 9.81 -9.62 -15.37
C LEU A 317 10.87 -10.54 -16.01
N ARG A 318 12.04 -10.02 -16.39
CA ARG A 318 13.17 -10.84 -16.88
C ARG A 318 13.74 -11.72 -15.77
N THR A 319 14.01 -11.16 -14.59
CA THR A 319 14.50 -11.95 -13.46
C THR A 319 13.47 -13.00 -13.03
N LEU A 320 12.17 -12.69 -13.07
CA LEU A 320 11.11 -13.67 -12.85
C LEU A 320 11.13 -14.77 -13.90
N SER A 321 11.38 -14.43 -15.18
CA SER A 321 11.43 -15.43 -16.25
C SER A 321 12.57 -16.44 -16.12
N GLU A 322 13.69 -16.02 -15.53
CA GLU A 322 14.85 -16.88 -15.25
C GLU A 322 14.58 -17.89 -14.13
N SER A 323 13.55 -17.65 -13.30
CA SER A 323 13.16 -18.57 -12.23
C SER A 323 12.38 -19.80 -12.73
N SER A 324 12.52 -20.90 -12.01
CA SER A 324 11.78 -22.16 -12.22
C SER A 324 10.34 -22.12 -11.67
N GLY A 325 10.02 -21.07 -10.91
CA GLY A 325 8.70 -20.79 -10.39
C GLY A 325 8.76 -19.63 -9.39
N ALA A 326 8.04 -18.54 -9.68
CA ALA A 326 8.00 -17.36 -8.83
C ALA A 326 6.67 -16.64 -8.93
N VAL A 327 6.33 -15.91 -7.87
CA VAL A 327 5.18 -15.02 -7.82
C VAL A 327 5.66 -13.66 -7.32
N ALA A 328 5.28 -12.61 -8.04
CA ALA A 328 5.46 -11.24 -7.59
C ALA A 328 4.12 -10.49 -7.71
N GLN A 329 3.72 -9.79 -6.67
CA GLN A 329 2.55 -8.93 -6.65
C GLN A 329 2.95 -7.56 -6.14
N ILE A 330 2.59 -6.52 -6.87
CA ILE A 330 2.76 -5.11 -6.48
C ILE A 330 1.39 -4.44 -6.57
N GLY A 331 0.68 -4.38 -5.44
CA GLY A 331 -0.69 -3.89 -5.40
C GLY A 331 -1.62 -4.68 -6.33
N PRO A 332 -2.22 -4.05 -7.35
CA PRO A 332 -3.09 -4.73 -8.31
C PRO A 332 -2.30 -5.55 -9.35
N LEU A 333 -1.03 -5.26 -9.60
CA LEU A 333 -0.23 -6.04 -10.55
C LEU A 333 0.17 -7.37 -9.93
N MET A 334 -0.10 -8.46 -10.63
CA MET A 334 0.36 -9.80 -10.29
C MET A 334 1.11 -10.42 -11.47
N ALA A 335 2.34 -10.87 -11.25
CA ALA A 335 3.17 -11.60 -12.19
C ALA A 335 3.47 -12.99 -11.63
N VAL A 336 3.27 -14.01 -12.46
CA VAL A 336 3.42 -15.42 -12.09
C VAL A 336 4.25 -16.12 -13.14
N ARG A 337 5.34 -16.74 -12.69
CA ARG A 337 6.18 -17.63 -13.47
C ARG A 337 5.89 -19.07 -13.05
N THR A 338 5.46 -19.92 -13.98
CA THR A 338 5.47 -21.38 -13.80
C THR A 338 6.68 -21.97 -14.55
N ARG A 339 6.74 -23.28 -14.83
CA ARG A 339 7.83 -23.82 -15.66
C ARG A 339 7.70 -23.43 -17.12
N ASP A 340 6.47 -23.33 -17.61
CA ASP A 340 6.17 -23.26 -19.05
C ASP A 340 5.70 -21.88 -19.50
N GLU A 341 5.25 -21.03 -18.58
CA GLU A 341 4.64 -19.73 -18.90
C GLU A 341 5.04 -18.62 -17.93
N LEU A 342 4.96 -17.39 -18.43
CA LEU A 342 5.03 -16.14 -17.66
C LEU A 342 3.74 -15.36 -17.91
N LEU A 343 2.89 -15.27 -16.87
CA LEU A 343 1.60 -14.61 -16.94
C LEU A 343 1.61 -13.35 -16.06
N CYS A 344 1.05 -12.26 -16.57
CA CYS A 344 0.82 -11.05 -15.81
C CYS A 344 -0.66 -10.69 -15.84
N GLY A 345 -1.18 -10.16 -14.74
CA GLY A 345 -2.52 -9.62 -14.70
C GLY A 345 -2.65 -8.43 -13.75
N VAL A 346 -3.66 -7.61 -14.01
CA VAL A 346 -4.03 -6.49 -13.13
C VAL A 346 -5.33 -6.84 -12.44
N LEU A 347 -5.23 -7.11 -11.14
CA LEU A 347 -6.33 -7.51 -10.26
C LEU A 347 -7.12 -6.28 -9.80
N THR A 348 -8.42 -6.46 -9.60
CA THR A 348 -9.23 -5.49 -8.86
C THR A 348 -8.95 -5.59 -7.36
N ALA A 349 -9.32 -4.55 -6.59
CA ALA A 349 -9.15 -4.56 -5.13
C ALA A 349 -9.83 -5.77 -4.46
N GLU A 350 -11.03 -6.15 -4.93
CA GLU A 350 -11.76 -7.32 -4.45
C GLU A 350 -11.00 -8.64 -4.73
N GLN A 351 -10.39 -8.75 -5.92
CA GLN A 351 -9.64 -9.96 -6.32
C GLN A 351 -8.30 -10.11 -5.59
N SER A 352 -7.66 -8.99 -5.21
CA SER A 352 -6.39 -8.99 -4.46
C SER A 352 -6.54 -9.49 -3.02
N LEU A 353 -7.72 -9.26 -2.43
CA LEU A 353 -8.07 -9.66 -1.06
C LEU A 353 -8.59 -11.10 -0.96
N GLU A 354 -8.93 -11.74 -2.08
CA GLU A 354 -9.58 -13.05 -2.08
C GLU A 354 -8.55 -14.21 -2.03
N ASN A 355 -8.49 -14.91 -0.89
CA ASN A 355 -7.66 -16.12 -0.64
C ASN A 355 -6.13 -15.93 -0.80
N ASP A 356 -5.50 -15.39 0.23
CA ASP A 356 -4.05 -15.12 0.31
C ASP A 356 -3.17 -16.35 0.06
N GLU A 357 -3.56 -17.54 0.55
CA GLU A 357 -2.76 -18.76 0.42
C GLU A 357 -2.59 -19.25 -1.02
N VAL A 358 -3.61 -19.04 -1.87
CA VAL A 358 -3.62 -19.53 -3.26
C VAL A 358 -2.60 -18.79 -4.12
N PHE A 359 -2.29 -17.54 -3.76
CA PHE A 359 -1.38 -16.70 -4.53
C PHE A 359 0.10 -17.00 -4.25
N TRP A 360 0.43 -17.80 -3.24
CA TRP A 360 1.82 -18.23 -3.00
C TRP A 360 2.25 -19.42 -3.87
N ASP A 361 1.30 -20.22 -4.39
CA ASP A 361 1.61 -21.30 -5.33
C ASP A 361 1.53 -20.78 -6.77
N PRO A 362 2.66 -20.76 -7.53
CA PRO A 362 2.65 -20.29 -8.91
C PRO A 362 1.68 -21.04 -9.80
N SER A 363 1.48 -22.34 -9.57
CA SER A 363 0.59 -23.14 -10.40
C SER A 363 -0.89 -22.79 -10.15
N ALA A 364 -1.27 -22.64 -8.89
CA ALA A 364 -2.61 -22.22 -8.50
C ALA A 364 -2.89 -20.76 -8.90
N ALA A 365 -1.92 -19.87 -8.73
CA ALA A 365 -1.98 -18.48 -9.14
C ALA A 365 -2.15 -18.35 -10.67
N ALA A 366 -1.41 -19.12 -11.47
CA ALA A 366 -1.54 -19.14 -12.93
C ALA A 366 -2.95 -19.61 -13.39
N VAL A 367 -3.50 -20.66 -12.76
CA VAL A 367 -4.87 -21.12 -13.03
C VAL A 367 -5.89 -20.02 -12.71
N ARG A 368 -5.67 -19.24 -11.66
CA ARG A 368 -6.54 -18.13 -11.28
C ARG A 368 -6.43 -16.95 -12.23
N LEU A 369 -5.22 -16.56 -12.65
CA LEU A 369 -5.01 -15.53 -13.66
C LEU A 369 -5.68 -15.87 -14.99
N ARG A 370 -5.66 -17.14 -15.43
CA ARG A 370 -6.35 -17.58 -16.65
C ARG A 370 -7.88 -17.47 -16.60
N ARG A 371 -8.47 -17.37 -15.41
CA ARG A 371 -9.92 -17.15 -15.24
C ARG A 371 -10.30 -15.67 -15.32
N LEU A 372 -9.31 -14.77 -15.31
CA LEU A 372 -9.57 -13.34 -15.46
C LEU A 372 -10.08 -13.03 -16.88
N PRO A 373 -10.85 -11.95 -17.04
CA PRO A 373 -11.19 -11.42 -18.35
C PRO A 373 -9.95 -11.21 -19.21
N SER A 374 -10.06 -11.45 -20.52
CA SER A 374 -8.93 -11.35 -21.47
C SER A 374 -8.28 -9.97 -21.57
N HIS A 375 -8.94 -8.92 -21.06
CA HIS A 375 -8.40 -7.56 -21.01
C HIS A 375 -7.59 -7.27 -19.74
N GLN A 376 -7.54 -8.22 -18.79
CA GLN A 376 -6.80 -8.13 -17.53
C GLN A 376 -5.64 -9.14 -17.48
N LEU A 377 -5.45 -9.95 -18.51
CA LEU A 377 -4.45 -11.00 -18.60
C LEU A 377 -3.49 -10.73 -19.77
N TRP A 378 -2.20 -10.80 -19.51
CA TRP A 378 -1.11 -10.74 -20.48
C TRP A 378 -0.30 -12.02 -20.41
N ASP A 379 -0.22 -12.72 -21.53
CA ASP A 379 0.73 -13.80 -21.72
C ASP A 379 2.05 -13.23 -22.23
N LEU A 380 3.06 -13.20 -21.35
CA LEU A 380 4.39 -12.68 -21.64
C LEU A 380 5.40 -13.81 -21.87
N THR A 381 4.96 -15.06 -21.94
CA THR A 381 5.80 -16.22 -22.32
C THR A 381 6.60 -16.00 -23.61
N PRO A 382 6.00 -15.49 -24.71
CA PRO A 382 6.75 -15.21 -25.94
C PRO A 382 7.67 -13.98 -25.86
N TRP A 383 7.51 -13.11 -24.86
CA TRP A 383 8.39 -11.96 -24.62
C TRP A 383 9.62 -12.35 -23.78
N ALA A 384 9.43 -13.29 -22.87
CA ALA A 384 10.46 -13.81 -21.98
C ALA A 384 11.38 -14.84 -22.66
N THR A 385 10.97 -15.42 -23.78
CA THR A 385 11.80 -16.33 -24.57
C THR A 385 12.68 -15.53 -25.53
N PRO A 386 14.01 -15.70 -25.49
CA PRO A 386 14.95 -14.93 -26.30
C PRO A 386 14.89 -15.24 -27.80
#